data_AF-A0A5S5BWX7-F1
#
_entry.id   AF-A0A5S5BWX7-F1
#
_cell.length_a   1.000
_cell.length_b   1.000
_cell.length_c   1.000
_cell.angle_alpha   90.00
_cell.angle_beta   90.00
_cell.angle_gamma   90.00
#
_symmetry.space_group_name_H-M   'P 1'
#
loop_
_entity.id
_entity.type
_entity.pdbx_description
1 polymer ?
#
loop_
_entity_poly.entity_id
_entity_poly.type
_entity_poly.pdbx_seq_one_letter_code
_entity_poly.pdbx_strand_id
1 'polypeptide(L)'
;MLLTTGYHHVSIPVTDLARAKTFYREILGLKEIPRPPFDFPGAWFAIGENGQQLHLIVHDGETRRAGGIDTRDGHFALRVPEYEAAIDWLNEHGLKYRAKPDSITGFAQIFLLDPDHNIIELNAARSRM
;
A
#
# COMPACT_ATOMS: atom_id res chain seq x y z
N MET A 1 -8.68 -24.16 19.46
CA MET A 1 -8.26 -22.75 19.29
C MET A 1 -7.49 -22.66 17.98
N LEU A 2 -7.82 -21.71 17.12
CA LEU A 2 -7.05 -21.46 15.90
C LEU A 2 -5.76 -20.72 16.28
N LEU A 3 -4.61 -21.15 15.77
CA LEU A 3 -3.32 -20.50 15.99
C LEU A 3 -2.91 -19.77 14.72
N THR A 4 -2.90 -18.44 14.76
CA THR A 4 -2.43 -17.59 13.67
C THR A 4 -1.00 -17.15 13.97
N THR A 5 -0.13 -17.17 12.96
CA THR A 5 1.30 -16.83 13.09
C THR A 5 1.64 -15.44 12.56
N GLY A 6 0.72 -14.80 11.83
CA GLY A 6 0.90 -13.46 11.29
C GLY A 6 -0.02 -13.19 10.10
N TYR A 7 0.13 -12.01 9.51
CA TYR A 7 -0.47 -11.72 8.21
C TYR A 7 0.28 -12.46 7.11
N HIS A 8 -0.47 -13.08 6.20
CA HIS A 8 0.09 -13.68 4.99
C HIS A 8 0.05 -12.70 3.83
N HIS A 9 -1.12 -12.15 3.51
CA HIS A 9 -1.28 -11.24 2.38
C HIS A 9 -2.46 -10.28 2.57
N VAL A 10 -2.46 -9.21 1.79
CA VAL A 10 -3.61 -8.34 1.55
C VAL A 10 -3.95 -8.41 0.06
N SER A 11 -5.24 -8.45 -0.28
CA SER A 11 -5.73 -8.44 -1.66
C SER A 11 -6.57 -7.20 -1.92
N ILE A 12 -6.34 -6.55 -3.06
CA ILE A 12 -7.07 -5.34 -3.47
C ILE A 12 -7.50 -5.42 -4.94
N PRO A 13 -8.68 -4.85 -5.28
CA PRO A 13 -9.12 -4.75 -6.66
C PRO A 13 -8.37 -3.63 -7.40
N VAL A 14 -8.03 -3.88 -8.66
CA VAL A 14 -7.51 -2.89 -9.61
C VAL A 14 -8.25 -3.05 -10.94
N THR A 15 -8.28 -2.02 -11.78
CA THR A 15 -8.96 -2.11 -13.10
C THR A 15 -8.01 -2.17 -14.28
N ASP A 16 -6.84 -1.55 -14.16
CA ASP A 16 -5.79 -1.60 -15.16
C ASP A 16 -4.53 -2.18 -14.52
N LEU A 17 -4.23 -3.43 -14.89
CA LEU A 17 -3.11 -4.16 -14.31
C LEU A 17 -1.75 -3.52 -14.66
N ALA A 18 -1.58 -2.97 -15.86
CA ALA A 18 -0.31 -2.38 -16.26
C ALA A 18 -0.06 -1.07 -15.50
N ARG A 19 -1.09 -0.23 -15.38
CA ARG A 19 -1.06 1.00 -14.57
C ARG A 19 -0.81 0.69 -13.10
N ALA A 20 -1.52 -0.29 -12.53
CA ALA A 20 -1.35 -0.69 -11.15
C ALA A 20 0.06 -1.24 -10.88
N LYS A 21 0.56 -2.16 -11.73
CA LYS A 21 1.93 -2.68 -11.60
C LYS A 21 2.97 -1.56 -11.63
N THR A 22 2.80 -0.57 -12.51
CA THR A 22 3.70 0.58 -12.59
C THR A 22 3.69 1.36 -11.28
N PHE A 23 2.52 1.65 -10.72
CA PHE A 23 2.43 2.32 -9.42
C PHE A 23 3.11 1.52 -8.30
N TYR A 24 2.73 0.25 -8.12
CA TYR A 24 3.25 -0.56 -7.02
C TYR A 24 4.76 -0.84 -7.14
N ARG A 25 5.29 -0.97 -8.36
CA ARG A 25 6.71 -1.19 -8.60
C ARG A 25 7.54 0.10 -8.55
N GLU A 26 7.13 1.14 -9.25
CA GLU A 26 7.94 2.36 -9.44
C GLU A 26 7.70 3.39 -8.34
N ILE A 27 6.46 3.54 -7.86
CA ILE A 27 6.13 4.54 -6.83
C ILE A 27 6.36 3.99 -5.43
N LEU A 28 5.89 2.77 -5.15
CA LEU A 28 6.06 2.15 -3.83
C LEU A 28 7.31 1.26 -3.73
N GLY A 29 8.05 1.06 -4.82
CA GLY A 29 9.29 0.28 -4.81
C GLY A 29 9.10 -1.22 -4.53
N LEU A 30 7.89 -1.77 -4.69
CA LEU A 30 7.62 -3.16 -4.32
C LEU A 30 8.16 -4.13 -5.37
N LYS A 31 8.72 -5.25 -4.88
CA LYS A 31 9.23 -6.32 -5.73
C LYS A 31 8.10 -7.23 -6.19
N GLU A 32 7.81 -7.26 -7.49
CA GLU A 32 6.91 -8.25 -8.08
C GLU A 32 7.48 -9.66 -7.92
N ILE A 33 6.63 -10.62 -7.56
CA ILE A 33 6.98 -12.04 -7.36
C ILE A 33 6.13 -12.94 -8.26
N PRO A 34 6.58 -14.18 -8.52
CA PRO A 34 5.80 -15.13 -9.32
C PRO A 34 4.39 -15.33 -8.76
N ARG A 35 3.41 -15.29 -9.65
CA ARG A 35 2.00 -15.57 -9.36
C ARG A 35 1.60 -16.87 -10.07
N PRO A 36 0.86 -17.78 -9.42
CA PRO A 36 0.27 -18.94 -10.08
C PRO A 36 -0.61 -18.55 -11.28
N PRO A 37 -0.76 -19.43 -12.29
CA PRO A 37 -1.55 -19.14 -13.47
C PRO A 37 -3.07 -19.27 -13.21
N PHE A 38 -3.65 -18.31 -12.51
CA PHE A 38 -5.10 -18.20 -12.32
C PHE A 38 -5.81 -17.78 -13.63
N ASP A 39 -7.11 -18.05 -13.70
CA ASP A 39 -7.99 -17.71 -14.83
C ASP A 39 -8.40 -16.22 -14.88
N PHE A 40 -8.02 -15.43 -13.88
CA PHE A 40 -8.19 -13.97 -13.85
C PHE A 40 -6.84 -13.23 -13.87
N PRO A 41 -6.78 -12.01 -14.42
CA PRO A 41 -5.56 -11.21 -14.42
C PRO A 41 -5.22 -10.68 -13.02
N GLY A 42 -3.92 -10.55 -12.72
CA GLY A 42 -3.45 -10.06 -11.42
C GLY A 42 -1.93 -10.11 -11.30
N ALA A 43 -1.41 -9.55 -10.21
CA ALA A 43 0.02 -9.53 -9.90
C ALA A 43 0.25 -9.68 -8.39
N TRP A 44 1.37 -10.28 -7.99
CA TRP A 44 1.76 -10.44 -6.60
C TRP A 44 3.04 -9.65 -6.33
N PHE A 45 3.10 -8.97 -5.19
CA PHE A 45 4.25 -8.21 -4.73
C PHE A 45 4.69 -8.69 -3.35
N ALA A 46 6.00 -8.78 -3.11
CA ALA A 46 6.55 -9.04 -1.80
C ALA A 46 6.56 -7.76 -0.94
N ILE A 47 6.24 -7.92 0.35
CA ILE A 47 6.28 -6.87 1.37
C ILE A 47 7.27 -7.28 2.46
N GLY A 48 8.34 -6.49 2.63
CA GLY A 48 9.39 -6.79 3.59
C GLY A 48 10.06 -8.15 3.38
N GLU A 49 10.66 -8.69 4.44
CA GLU A 49 11.48 -9.91 4.38
C GLU A 49 10.76 -11.17 4.90
N ASN A 50 9.60 -11.00 5.54
CA ASN A 50 8.89 -12.09 6.24
C ASN A 50 7.90 -12.86 5.34
N GLY A 51 8.01 -12.75 4.02
CA GLY A 51 7.15 -13.45 3.07
C GLY A 51 5.71 -12.91 2.97
N GLN A 52 5.44 -11.72 3.50
CA GLN A 52 4.16 -11.04 3.35
C GLN A 52 3.95 -10.55 1.92
N GLN A 53 2.70 -10.50 1.48
CA GLN A 53 2.40 -10.24 0.07
C GLN A 53 1.26 -9.24 -0.11
N LEU A 54 1.32 -8.50 -1.21
CA LEU A 54 0.20 -7.73 -1.75
C LEU A 54 -0.26 -8.40 -3.05
N HIS A 55 -1.54 -8.70 -3.15
CA HIS A 55 -2.17 -9.29 -4.33
C HIS A 55 -3.04 -8.26 -5.03
N LEU A 56 -2.67 -7.92 -6.26
CA LEU A 56 -3.52 -7.14 -7.16
C LEU A 56 -4.42 -8.09 -7.94
N ILE A 57 -5.72 -7.85 -7.90
CA ILE A 57 -6.71 -8.66 -8.61
C ILE A 57 -7.47 -7.74 -9.57
N VAL A 58 -7.46 -8.06 -10.87
CA VAL A 58 -8.27 -7.32 -11.83
C VAL A 58 -9.74 -7.68 -11.64
N HIS A 59 -10.48 -6.80 -10.96
CA HIS A 59 -11.87 -7.04 -10.61
C HIS A 59 -12.59 -5.73 -10.29
N ASP A 60 -13.86 -5.64 -10.66
CA ASP A 60 -14.73 -4.53 -10.25
C ASP A 60 -15.42 -4.86 -8.92
N GLY A 61 -14.61 -4.96 -7.86
CA GLY A 61 -15.06 -5.37 -6.52
C GLY A 61 -15.70 -4.23 -5.71
N GLU A 62 -16.53 -4.59 -4.74
CA GLU A 62 -17.27 -3.65 -3.88
C GLU A 62 -16.38 -2.76 -2.98
N THR A 63 -15.11 -3.13 -2.81
CA THR A 63 -14.14 -2.36 -2.02
C THR A 63 -13.48 -1.23 -2.82
N ARG A 64 -13.77 -1.11 -4.12
CA ARG A 64 -13.36 0.04 -4.94
C ARG A 64 -14.07 1.30 -4.49
N ARG A 65 -13.38 2.44 -4.65
CA ARG A 65 -13.85 3.73 -4.13
C ARG A 65 -13.80 4.79 -5.22
N ALA A 66 -14.70 5.77 -5.12
CA ALA A 66 -14.62 7.01 -5.91
C ALA A 66 -14.20 8.21 -5.05
N GLY A 67 -14.26 8.08 -3.71
CA GLY A 67 -13.92 9.14 -2.76
C GLY A 67 -12.42 9.46 -2.73
N GLY A 68 -12.10 10.57 -2.05
CA GLY A 68 -10.72 10.97 -1.77
C GLY A 68 -10.10 10.22 -0.59
N ILE A 69 -8.99 10.74 -0.06
CA ILE A 69 -8.27 10.14 1.08
C ILE A 69 -9.09 10.29 2.37
N ASP A 70 -9.71 9.19 2.83
CA ASP A 70 -10.29 9.07 4.18
C ASP A 70 -9.40 8.22 5.08
N THR A 71 -8.72 8.88 6.02
CA THR A 71 -7.78 8.23 6.95
C THR A 71 -8.44 7.31 7.99
N ARG A 72 -9.77 7.17 7.97
CA ARG A 72 -10.53 6.26 8.86
C ARG A 72 -11.13 5.05 8.12
N ASP A 73 -11.09 5.04 6.79
CA ASP A 73 -11.60 3.93 5.97
C ASP A 73 -10.56 2.80 5.88
N GLY A 74 -10.97 1.63 5.39
CA GLY A 74 -10.14 0.44 5.24
C GLY A 74 -8.92 0.68 4.34
N HIS A 75 -7.74 0.43 4.89
CA HIS A 75 -6.45 0.60 4.21
C HIS A 75 -5.51 -0.53 4.62
N PHE A 76 -4.40 -0.66 3.90
CA PHE A 76 -3.25 -1.41 4.38
C PHE A 76 -2.09 -0.46 4.61
N ALA A 77 -1.26 -0.78 5.61
CA ALA A 77 -0.15 0.06 6.04
C ALA A 77 1.19 -0.60 5.69
N LEU A 78 2.12 0.19 5.15
CA LEU A 78 3.49 -0.20 4.86
C LEU A 78 4.45 0.61 5.73
N ARG A 79 5.50 -0.05 6.21
CA ARG A 79 6.57 0.60 6.95
C ARG A 79 7.57 1.21 5.98
N VAL A 80 7.88 2.48 6.15
CA VAL A 80 8.99 3.19 5.49
C VAL A 80 10.04 3.58 6.53
N PRO A 81 11.32 3.71 6.13
CA PRO A 81 12.41 3.98 7.07
C PRO A 81 12.30 5.36 7.72
N GLU A 82 11.96 6.39 6.95
CA GLU A 82 11.95 7.80 7.39
C GLU A 82 10.74 8.53 6.80
N TYR A 83 10.12 9.40 7.60
CA TYR A 83 8.91 10.12 7.20
C TYR A 83 9.22 11.22 6.18
N GLU A 84 10.26 12.01 6.43
CA GLU A 84 10.69 13.15 5.64
C GLU A 84 11.10 12.70 4.24
N ALA A 85 11.92 11.64 4.15
CA ALA A 85 12.29 11.03 2.88
C ALA A 85 11.07 10.53 2.09
N ALA A 86 10.06 9.97 2.76
CA ALA A 86 8.83 9.55 2.11
C ALA A 86 8.01 10.75 1.60
N ILE A 87 7.94 11.85 2.37
CA ILE A 87 7.28 13.09 1.96
C ILE A 87 7.95 13.69 0.72
N ASP A 88 9.28 13.80 0.72
CA ASP A 88 10.04 14.35 -0.40
C ASP A 88 9.83 13.52 -1.67
N TRP A 89 9.94 12.19 -1.55
CA TRP A 89 9.67 11.27 -2.66
C TRP A 89 8.28 11.44 -3.26
N LEU A 90 7.24 11.54 -2.41
CA LEU A 90 5.86 11.73 -2.89
C LEU A 90 5.67 13.09 -3.58
N ASN A 91 6.32 14.14 -3.09
CA ASN A 91 6.28 15.46 -3.70
C ASN A 91 6.97 15.49 -5.06
N GLU A 92 8.15 14.87 -5.19
CA GLU A 92 8.89 14.75 -6.45
C GLU A 92 8.07 14.03 -7.53
N HIS A 93 7.25 13.06 -7.14
CA HIS A 93 6.36 12.31 -8.04
C HIS A 93 4.97 12.94 -8.20
N GLY A 94 4.72 14.12 -7.61
CA GLY A 94 3.46 14.86 -7.74
C GLY A 94 2.24 14.16 -7.12
N LEU A 95 2.45 13.32 -6.11
CA LEU A 95 1.39 12.53 -5.48
C LEU A 95 0.68 13.31 -4.38
N LYS A 96 -0.65 13.21 -4.36
CA LYS A 96 -1.47 13.79 -3.30
C LYS A 96 -1.49 12.84 -2.10
N TYR A 97 -1.32 13.39 -0.90
CA TYR A 97 -1.37 12.63 0.34
C TYR A 97 -2.01 13.43 1.49
N ARG A 98 -2.34 12.74 2.59
CA ARG A 98 -2.69 13.30 3.89
C ARG A 98 -1.69 12.82 4.93
N ALA A 99 -0.93 13.75 5.50
CA ALA A 99 0.07 13.41 6.51
C ALA A 99 -0.38 13.77 7.92
N LYS A 100 0.05 12.94 8.89
CA LYS A 100 -0.15 13.11 10.34
C LYS A 100 1.20 12.85 11.03
N PRO A 101 2.12 13.84 11.04
CA PRO A 101 3.44 13.66 11.64
C PRO A 101 3.37 13.38 13.15
N ASP A 102 2.44 14.03 13.84
CA ASP A 102 2.30 13.96 15.30
C ASP A 102 1.23 12.96 15.77
N SER A 103 1.04 11.84 15.05
CA SER A 103 0.04 10.84 15.46
C SER A 103 0.27 10.33 16.88
N ILE A 104 -0.81 10.22 17.65
CA ILE A 104 -0.79 9.70 19.03
C ILE A 104 -0.34 8.24 19.12
N THR A 105 -0.31 7.53 17.99
CA THR A 105 0.12 6.13 17.87
C THR A 105 1.64 5.95 18.02
N GLY A 106 2.40 7.06 18.07
CA GLY A 106 3.86 7.04 18.18
C GLY A 106 4.59 6.89 16.84
N PHE A 107 3.86 6.82 15.73
CA PHE A 107 4.39 6.73 14.36
C PHE A 107 3.85 7.87 13.52
N ALA A 108 4.70 8.49 12.69
CA ALA A 108 4.19 9.41 11.67
C ALA A 108 3.43 8.61 10.61
N GLN A 109 2.32 9.14 10.10
CA GLN A 109 1.45 8.47 9.12
C GLN A 109 1.29 9.33 7.87
N ILE A 110 1.31 8.71 6.69
CA ILE A 110 1.07 9.34 5.40
C ILE A 110 0.07 8.48 4.64
N PHE A 111 -1.09 9.04 4.29
CA PHE A 111 -2.12 8.34 3.55
C PHE A 111 -2.16 8.82 2.11
N LEU A 112 -2.18 7.90 1.15
CA LEU A 112 -2.26 8.18 -0.28
C LEU A 112 -3.21 7.19 -0.97
N LEU A 113 -3.58 7.51 -2.21
CA LEU A 113 -4.39 6.65 -3.07
C LEU A 113 -3.51 6.03 -4.16
N ASP A 114 -3.78 4.77 -4.49
CA ASP A 114 -3.34 4.20 -5.76
C ASP A 114 -4.23 4.71 -6.92
N PRO A 115 -3.93 4.34 -8.19
CA PRO A 115 -4.73 4.74 -9.35
C PRO A 115 -6.20 4.26 -9.35
N ASP A 116 -6.55 3.29 -8.51
CA ASP A 116 -7.89 2.71 -8.36
C ASP A 116 -8.54 3.09 -7.01
N HIS A 117 -7.97 4.09 -6.32
CA HIS A 117 -8.43 4.65 -5.05
C HIS A 117 -8.40 3.66 -3.86
N ASN A 118 -7.53 2.66 -3.92
CA ASN A 118 -7.12 1.90 -2.75
C ASN A 118 -6.33 2.82 -1.82
N ILE A 119 -6.73 2.88 -0.54
CA ILE A 119 -6.05 3.71 0.46
C ILE A 119 -4.85 2.94 1.00
N ILE A 120 -3.70 3.59 0.94
CA ILE A 120 -2.43 3.09 1.44
C ILE A 120 -1.99 4.01 2.58
N GLU A 121 -1.55 3.44 3.68
CA GLU A 121 -0.82 4.17 4.73
C GLU A 121 0.68 3.84 4.60
N LEU A 122 1.52 4.86 4.59
CA LEU A 122 2.94 4.73 4.91
C LEU A 122 3.13 5.18 6.35
N ASN A 123 3.76 4.36 7.17
CA ASN A 123 4.15 4.78 8.51
C ASN A 123 5.67 4.70 8.70
N ALA A 124 6.20 5.64 9.48
CA ALA A 124 7.62 5.67 9.82
C ALA A 124 7.78 5.62 11.35
N ALA A 125 8.84 4.96 11.82
CA ALA A 125 9.26 5.11 13.21
C ALA A 125 9.63 6.59 13.44
N ARG A 126 9.25 7.16 14.59
CA ARG A 126 9.79 8.48 14.96
C ARG A 126 11.30 8.34 15.06
N SER A 127 12.06 9.16 14.32
CA SER A 127 13.48 9.34 14.57
C SER A 127 13.63 9.64 16.06
N ARG A 128 14.40 8.82 16.77
CA ARG A 128 14.75 9.11 18.17
C ARG A 128 15.50 10.44 18.14
N MET A 129 14.90 11.50 18.68
CA MET A 129 15.68 12.67 19.11
C MET A 129 16.60 12.26 20.25
#